data_AF-A0A925KXF6-F1
#
_entry.id   AF-A0A925KXF6-F1
#
_cell.length_a   1.000
_cell.length_b   1.000
_cell.length_c   1.000
_cell.angle_alpha   90.00
_cell.angle_beta   90.00
_cell.angle_gamma   90.00
#
_symmetry.space_group_name_H-M   'P 1'
#
loop_
_entity.id
_entity.type
_entity.pdbx_description
1 polymer ?
#
loop_
_entity_poly.entity_id
_entity_poly.type
_entity_poly.pdbx_seq_one_letter_code
_entity_poly.pdbx_strand_id
1 'polypeptide(L)'
;MSVQWIRRGHRLDMDLAIGLEAGANLLVRAKSARQLDEAVTFNLRLWRAIRTMALRCPGMGEREFLVGTADHVASMLALDAYPSVDPRDMAFVAGRNMALAGDLAAAQVAERHRDALVAEWAGQSVPHRFEGWLLDRLQRASAL
;
A
#
# COMPACT_ATOMS: atom_id res chain seq x y z
N MET A 1 -13.35 -6.08 13.21
CA MET A 1 -14.23 -5.59 12.11
C MET A 1 -13.51 -5.91 10.81
N SER A 2 -14.06 -6.79 9.97
CA SER A 2 -13.52 -7.10 8.64
C SER A 2 -13.89 -5.98 7.67
N VAL A 3 -12.92 -5.42 6.95
CA VAL A 3 -13.16 -4.34 5.98
C VAL A 3 -13.94 -4.89 4.77
N GLN A 4 -15.21 -4.52 4.62
CA GLN A 4 -16.06 -4.85 3.46
C GLN A 4 -15.80 -3.90 2.29
N TRP A 5 -14.69 -4.11 1.61
CA TRP A 5 -14.47 -3.53 0.29
C TRP A 5 -15.64 -3.90 -0.62
N ILE A 6 -16.37 -2.89 -1.12
CA ILE A 6 -17.35 -3.10 -2.17
C ILE A 6 -16.62 -3.78 -3.31
N ARG A 7 -17.08 -5.00 -3.67
CA ARG A 7 -16.59 -5.89 -4.73
C ARG A 7 -16.56 -5.22 -6.11
N ARG A 8 -15.74 -4.18 -6.30
CA ARG A 8 -15.51 -3.54 -7.61
C ARG A 8 -14.35 -4.17 -8.37
N GLY A 9 -13.67 -5.16 -7.80
CA GLY A 9 -12.85 -6.07 -8.59
C GLY A 9 -11.89 -6.84 -7.72
N HIS A 10 -12.08 -8.16 -7.63
CA HIS A 10 -11.14 -9.10 -7.03
C HIS A 10 -9.68 -8.77 -7.41
N ARG A 11 -9.41 -8.27 -8.62
CA ARG A 11 -8.06 -7.91 -9.05
C ARG A 11 -7.46 -6.70 -8.32
N LEU A 12 -8.23 -5.65 -8.05
CA LEU A 12 -7.71 -4.43 -7.41
C LEU A 12 -7.43 -4.65 -5.92
N ASP A 13 -8.31 -5.38 -5.24
CA ASP A 13 -8.14 -5.74 -3.82
C ASP A 13 -6.84 -6.54 -3.62
N MET A 14 -6.53 -7.42 -4.57
CA MET A 14 -5.31 -8.24 -4.56
C MET A 14 -4.06 -7.43 -4.92
N ASP A 15 -4.13 -6.55 -5.93
CA ASP A 15 -3.04 -5.60 -6.24
C ASP A 15 -2.72 -4.73 -5.01
N LEU A 16 -3.76 -4.29 -4.29
CA LEU A 16 -3.63 -3.47 -3.08
C LEU A 16 -3.04 -4.27 -1.91
N ALA A 17 -3.50 -5.50 -1.69
CA ALA A 17 -2.94 -6.37 -0.66
C ALA A 17 -1.43 -6.58 -0.86
N ILE A 18 -1.00 -6.85 -2.09
CA ILE A 18 0.41 -7.04 -2.43
C ILE A 18 1.19 -5.72 -2.25
N GLY A 19 0.60 -4.59 -2.64
CA GLY A 19 1.20 -3.27 -2.41
C GLY A 19 1.42 -2.97 -0.92
N LEU A 20 0.45 -3.31 -0.07
CA LEU A 20 0.52 -3.15 1.38
C LEU A 20 1.61 -4.06 1.99
N GLU A 21 1.66 -5.33 1.60
CA GLU A 21 2.71 -6.26 2.04
C GLU A 21 4.11 -5.78 1.60
N ALA A 22 4.26 -5.31 0.37
CA ALA A 22 5.51 -4.73 -0.12
C ALA A 22 5.91 -3.49 0.71
N GLY A 23 4.98 -2.59 0.98
CA GLY A 23 5.20 -1.40 1.81
C GLY A 23 5.62 -1.73 3.25
N ALA A 24 5.01 -2.76 3.86
CA ALA A 24 5.40 -3.25 5.18
C ALA A 24 6.82 -3.83 5.16
N ASN A 25 7.12 -4.66 4.16
CA ASN A 25 8.44 -5.28 4.01
C ASN A 25 9.55 -4.24 3.79
N LEU A 26 9.29 -3.18 3.02
CA LEU A 26 10.24 -2.10 2.81
C LEU A 26 10.60 -1.39 4.13
N LEU A 27 9.60 -1.09 4.97
CA LEU A 27 9.83 -0.46 6.29
C LEU A 27 10.62 -1.38 7.22
N VAL A 28 10.25 -2.67 7.29
CA VAL A 28 10.91 -3.64 8.18
C VAL A 28 12.36 -3.95 7.76
N ARG A 29 12.64 -3.93 6.44
CA ARG A 29 13.95 -4.30 5.89
C ARG A 29 14.89 -3.11 5.67
N ALA A 30 14.45 -1.88 5.90
CA ALA A 30 15.28 -0.70 5.74
C ALA A 30 16.46 -0.72 6.73
N LYS A 31 17.69 -0.74 6.22
CA LYS A 31 18.92 -0.76 7.04
C LYS A 31 19.75 0.51 6.90
N SER A 32 19.36 1.42 6.00
CA SER A 32 20.03 2.69 5.75
C SER A 32 19.02 3.81 5.62
N ALA A 33 19.44 5.05 5.86
CA ALA A 33 18.60 6.23 5.72
C ALA A 33 17.96 6.34 4.32
N ARG A 34 18.70 5.98 3.27
CA ARG A 34 18.17 5.94 1.89
C ARG A 34 17.07 4.91 1.71
N GLN A 35 17.26 3.70 2.24
CA GLN A 35 16.22 2.66 2.15
C GLN A 35 14.99 3.04 2.96
N LEU A 36 15.19 3.71 4.10
CA LEU A 36 14.11 4.23 4.91
C LEU A 36 13.32 5.31 4.15
N ASP A 37 14.00 6.27 3.54
CA ASP A 37 13.38 7.31 2.72
C ASP A 37 12.57 6.74 1.55
N GLU A 38 13.13 5.74 0.85
CA GLU A 38 12.42 4.99 -0.20
C GLU A 38 11.17 4.30 0.34
N ALA A 39 11.26 3.65 1.50
CA ALA A 39 10.14 2.94 2.14
C ALA A 39 9.04 3.91 2.61
N VAL A 40 9.41 5.03 3.21
CA VAL A 40 8.50 6.08 3.67
C VAL A 40 7.78 6.70 2.48
N THR A 41 8.52 7.07 1.44
CA THR A 41 7.97 7.63 0.20
C THR A 41 6.98 6.67 -0.46
N PHE A 42 7.33 5.38 -0.52
CA PHE A 42 6.43 4.35 -1.04
C PHE A 42 5.12 4.28 -0.25
N ASN A 43 5.21 4.22 1.09
CA ASN A 43 4.03 4.11 1.95
C ASN A 43 3.14 5.36 1.89
N LEU A 44 3.72 6.56 1.89
CA LEU A 44 2.98 7.81 1.73
C LEU A 44 2.21 7.84 0.40
N ARG A 45 2.84 7.40 -0.70
CA ARG A 45 2.18 7.31 -2.01
C ARG A 45 1.07 6.26 -2.03
N LEU A 46 1.30 5.10 -1.42
CA LEU A 46 0.32 4.01 -1.35
C LEU A 46 -0.92 4.45 -0.55
N TRP A 47 -0.74 5.00 0.64
CA TRP A 47 -1.84 5.48 1.47
C TRP A 47 -2.60 6.65 0.86
N ARG A 48 -1.93 7.51 0.08
CA ARG A 48 -2.60 8.53 -0.74
C ARG A 48 -3.50 7.92 -1.81
N ALA A 49 -3.08 6.83 -2.46
CA ALA A 49 -3.91 6.11 -3.44
C ALA A 49 -5.14 5.49 -2.77
N ILE A 50 -4.96 4.83 -1.62
CA ILE A 50 -6.06 4.25 -0.82
C ILE A 50 -7.06 5.33 -0.42
N ARG A 51 -6.58 6.47 0.08
CA ARG A 51 -7.43 7.63 0.43
C ARG A 51 -8.27 8.09 -0.76
N THR A 52 -7.64 8.22 -1.92
CA THR A 52 -8.31 8.66 -3.15
C THR A 52 -9.40 7.66 -3.58
N MET A 53 -9.08 6.36 -3.54
CA MET A 53 -10.05 5.30 -3.84
C MET A 53 -11.25 5.32 -2.88
N ALA A 54 -11.01 5.46 -1.58
CA ALA A 54 -12.07 5.53 -0.57
C ALA A 54 -12.99 6.74 -0.82
N LEU A 55 -12.42 7.92 -1.08
CA LEU A 55 -13.19 9.13 -1.34
C LEU A 55 -14.07 9.03 -2.61
N ARG A 56 -13.62 8.30 -3.63
CA ARG A 56 -14.36 8.10 -4.89
C ARG A 56 -15.44 7.04 -4.81
N CYS A 57 -15.47 6.25 -3.74
CA CYS A 57 -16.45 5.19 -3.52
C CYS A 57 -17.34 5.53 -2.30
N PRO A 58 -18.27 6.51 -2.41
CA PRO A 58 -19.05 6.99 -1.27
C PRO A 58 -19.94 5.93 -0.61
N GLY A 59 -20.29 4.85 -1.31
CA GLY A 59 -21.04 3.73 -0.74
C GLY A 59 -20.22 2.76 0.11
N MET A 60 -18.88 2.88 0.14
CA MET A 60 -17.99 1.98 0.87
C MET A 60 -18.18 2.17 2.38
N GLY A 61 -18.56 1.10 3.09
CA GLY A 61 -18.85 1.15 4.52
C GLY A 61 -17.69 1.65 5.36
N GLU A 62 -16.45 1.35 4.96
CA GLU A 62 -15.23 1.69 5.69
C GLU A 62 -14.52 2.95 5.16
N ARG A 63 -15.20 3.74 4.31
CA ARG A 63 -14.63 4.96 3.71
C ARG A 63 -13.98 5.86 4.76
N GLU A 64 -14.71 6.20 5.81
CA GLU A 64 -14.24 7.15 6.84
C GLU A 64 -13.03 6.61 7.60
N PHE A 65 -13.04 5.32 7.89
CA PHE A 65 -11.92 4.62 8.52
C PHE A 65 -10.67 4.62 7.63
N LEU A 66 -10.81 4.33 6.34
CA LEU A 66 -9.68 4.32 5.40
C LEU A 66 -9.11 5.72 5.17
N VAL A 67 -9.96 6.74 5.04
CA VAL A 67 -9.53 8.14 4.91
C VAL A 67 -8.81 8.59 6.17
N GLY A 68 -9.41 8.37 7.35
CA GLY A 68 -8.78 8.74 8.63
C GLY A 68 -7.46 8.00 8.87
N THR A 69 -7.37 6.72 8.48
CA THR A 69 -6.12 5.96 8.55
C THR A 69 -5.07 6.55 7.63
N ALA A 70 -5.42 6.89 6.38
CA ALA A 70 -4.47 7.46 5.45
C ALA A 70 -3.94 8.83 5.92
N ASP A 71 -4.81 9.67 6.48
CA ASP A 71 -4.42 10.96 7.06
C ASP A 71 -3.52 10.76 8.29
N HIS A 72 -3.79 9.75 9.11
CA HIS A 72 -2.94 9.41 10.25
C HIS A 72 -1.56 8.88 9.80
N VAL A 73 -1.49 7.99 8.81
CA VAL A 73 -0.23 7.52 8.24
C VAL A 73 0.58 8.67 7.65
N ALA A 74 -0.09 9.59 6.94
CA ALA A 74 0.56 10.80 6.46
C ALA A 74 1.12 11.62 7.63
N SER A 75 0.39 11.80 8.73
CA SER A 75 0.90 12.55 9.88
C SER A 75 2.12 11.90 10.55
N MET A 76 2.15 10.57 10.67
CA MET A 76 3.28 9.85 11.28
C MET A 76 4.53 9.87 10.38
N LEU A 77 4.33 9.78 9.06
CA LEU A 77 5.43 9.62 8.10
C LEU A 77 5.87 10.94 7.43
N ALA A 78 5.03 11.97 7.43
CA ALA A 78 5.27 13.27 6.80
C ALA A 78 5.64 14.37 7.79
N LEU A 79 6.05 14.03 9.02
CA LEU A 79 6.68 14.98 9.93
C LEU A 79 8.02 15.44 9.32
N ASP A 80 7.92 16.48 8.49
CA ASP A 80 9.01 17.18 7.84
C ASP A 80 10.07 17.64 8.87
N ALA A 81 11.33 17.33 8.54
CA ALA A 81 12.56 18.05 8.93
C ALA A 81 13.31 17.74 10.24
N TYR A 82 13.14 16.59 10.91
CA TYR A 82 14.09 16.10 11.95
C TYR A 82 14.38 14.60 11.80
N PRO A 83 15.59 14.10 12.14
CA PRO A 83 16.41 13.29 11.23
C PRO A 83 16.00 11.82 11.03
N SER A 84 14.89 11.35 11.58
CA SER A 84 14.45 9.98 11.39
C SER A 84 13.00 9.80 11.83
N VAL A 85 12.19 9.15 11.00
CA VAL A 85 10.87 8.62 11.42
C VAL A 85 11.07 7.70 12.62
N ASP A 86 10.21 7.82 13.64
CA ASP A 86 10.30 6.98 14.85
C ASP A 86 10.09 5.49 14.46
N PRO A 87 10.97 4.57 14.92
CA PRO A 87 10.78 3.14 14.73
C PRO A 87 9.42 2.59 15.15
N ARG A 88 8.77 3.19 16.16
CA ARG A 88 7.42 2.84 16.60
C ARG A 88 6.37 3.20 15.56
N ASP A 89 6.50 4.37 14.94
CA ASP A 89 5.60 4.81 13.88
C ASP A 89 5.76 3.91 12.64
N MET A 90 7.01 3.55 12.30
CA MET A 90 7.27 2.58 11.23
C MET A 90 6.65 1.21 11.51
N ALA A 91 6.83 0.70 12.72
CA ALA A 91 6.26 -0.60 13.13
C ALA A 91 4.73 -0.56 13.11
N PHE A 92 4.13 0.56 13.54
CA PHE A 92 2.70 0.77 13.46
C PHE A 92 2.20 0.75 12.01
N VAL A 93 2.83 1.50 11.11
CA VAL A 93 2.44 1.54 9.69
C VAL A 93 2.63 0.16 9.04
N ALA A 94 3.74 -0.53 9.30
CA ALA A 94 3.97 -1.87 8.78
C ALA A 94 2.91 -2.86 9.28
N GLY A 95 2.58 -2.84 10.58
CA GLY A 95 1.51 -3.67 11.13
C GLY A 95 0.14 -3.34 10.52
N ARG A 96 -0.12 -2.06 10.28
CA ARG A 96 -1.36 -1.60 9.66
C ARG A 96 -1.51 -2.09 8.23
N ASN A 97 -0.43 -2.03 7.46
CA ASN A 97 -0.40 -2.56 6.11
C ASN A 97 -0.67 -4.06 6.09
N MET A 98 0.00 -4.83 6.95
CA MET A 98 -0.20 -6.28 7.03
C MET A 98 -1.62 -6.66 7.42
N ALA A 99 -2.21 -5.96 8.38
CA ALA A 99 -3.60 -6.19 8.77
C ALA A 99 -4.57 -5.95 7.61
N LEU A 100 -4.43 -4.82 6.90
CA LEU A 100 -5.30 -4.50 5.77
C LEU A 100 -5.08 -5.44 4.57
N ALA A 101 -3.84 -5.87 4.33
CA ALA A 101 -3.55 -6.87 3.30
C ALA A 101 -4.25 -8.22 3.59
N GLY A 102 -4.22 -8.65 4.86
CA GLY A 102 -4.92 -9.86 5.31
C GLY A 102 -6.44 -9.78 5.19
N ASP A 103 -7.02 -8.60 5.44
CA ASP A 103 -8.45 -8.36 5.25
C ASP A 103 -8.85 -8.40 3.76
N LEU A 104 -7.96 -7.96 2.87
CA LEU A 104 -8.19 -7.89 1.42
C LEU A 104 -8.04 -9.23 0.71
N ALA A 105 -7.12 -10.09 1.18
CA ALA A 105 -6.75 -11.29 0.46
C ALA A 105 -6.51 -12.49 1.37
N ALA A 106 -7.20 -13.60 1.07
CA ALA A 106 -6.80 -14.90 1.60
C ALA A 106 -5.41 -15.26 1.05
N ALA A 107 -4.47 -15.61 1.93
CA ALA A 107 -3.04 -15.76 1.62
C ALA A 107 -2.73 -16.59 0.35
N GLN A 108 -3.47 -17.67 0.10
CA GLN A 108 -3.25 -18.55 -1.05
C GLN A 108 -3.70 -17.96 -2.40
N VAL A 109 -4.70 -17.06 -2.38
CA VAL A 109 -5.11 -16.31 -3.58
C VAL A 109 -4.10 -15.18 -3.83
N ALA A 110 -3.51 -14.62 -2.77
CA ALA A 110 -2.51 -13.55 -2.85
C ALA A 110 -1.23 -14.00 -3.51
N GLU A 111 -0.78 -15.20 -3.21
CA GLU A 111 0.42 -15.79 -3.80
C GLU A 111 0.29 -15.98 -5.32
N ARG A 112 -0.79 -16.63 -5.80
CA ARG A 112 -1.01 -16.81 -7.25
C ARG A 112 -1.16 -15.49 -7.98
N HIS A 113 -1.80 -14.52 -7.35
CA HIS A 113 -1.98 -13.19 -7.94
C HIS A 113 -0.67 -12.42 -8.02
N ARG A 114 0.19 -12.56 -7.00
CA ARG A 114 1.55 -12.02 -7.00
C ARG A 114 2.37 -12.61 -8.14
N ASP A 115 2.32 -13.92 -8.36
CA ASP A 115 3.03 -14.56 -9.47
C ASP A 115 2.58 -14.01 -10.83
N ALA A 116 1.27 -13.80 -11.00
CA ALA A 116 0.73 -13.20 -12.22
C ALA A 116 1.20 -11.75 -12.41
N LEU A 117 1.26 -10.95 -11.35
CA LEU A 117 1.80 -9.58 -11.40
C LEU A 117 3.30 -9.56 -11.72
N VAL A 118 4.08 -10.49 -11.15
CA VAL A 118 5.51 -10.63 -11.44
C VAL A 118 5.72 -10.99 -12.90
N ALA A 119 4.91 -11.90 -13.46
CA ALA A 119 4.95 -12.23 -14.88
C ALA A 119 4.57 -11.03 -15.77
N GLU A 120 3.53 -10.27 -15.42
CA GLU A 120 3.13 -9.05 -16.13
C GLU A 120 4.24 -7.97 -16.09
N TRP A 121 4.88 -7.82 -14.93
CA TRP A 121 6.01 -6.91 -14.75
C TRP A 121 7.25 -7.35 -15.55
N ALA A 122 7.60 -8.63 -15.50
CA ALA A 122 8.75 -9.19 -16.22
C ALA A 122 8.61 -9.08 -17.75
N GLY A 123 7.37 -9.03 -18.25
CA GLY A 123 7.07 -8.77 -19.67
C GLY A 123 7.20 -7.30 -20.10
N GLN A 124 7.43 -6.37 -19.17
CA GLN A 124 7.56 -4.94 -19.49
C GLN A 124 8.96 -4.63 -20.05
N SER A 125 9.02 -3.81 -21.09
CA SER A 125 10.27 -3.45 -21.79
C SER A 125 11.14 -2.43 -21.05
N VAL A 126 10.67 -1.89 -19.91
CA VAL A 126 11.34 -0.80 -19.18
C VAL A 126 11.85 -1.31 -17.82
N PRO A 127 13.10 -1.01 -17.42
CA PRO A 127 13.63 -1.42 -16.14
C PRO A 127 13.03 -0.57 -15.01
N HIS A 128 11.91 -1.02 -14.46
CA HIS A 128 11.34 -0.50 -13.22
C HIS A 128 11.43 -1.55 -12.13
N ARG A 129 11.69 -1.15 -10.88
CA ARG A 129 11.49 -2.05 -9.74
C ARG A 129 10.01 -2.42 -9.65
N PHE A 130 9.73 -3.67 -9.27
CA PHE A 130 8.38 -4.20 -9.17
C PHE A 130 7.47 -3.31 -8.31
N GLU A 131 7.97 -2.85 -7.16
CA GLU A 131 7.23 -2.02 -6.22
C GLU A 131 6.83 -0.67 -6.85
N GLY A 132 7.75 -0.03 -7.57
CA GLY A 132 7.47 1.22 -8.28
C GLY A 132 6.41 1.04 -9.37
N TRP A 133 6.54 -0.02 -10.18
CA TRP A 133 5.56 -0.35 -11.21
C TRP A 133 4.16 -0.64 -10.62
N LEU A 134 4.09 -1.40 -9.53
CA LEU A 134 2.83 -1.74 -8.87
C LEU A 134 2.16 -0.49 -8.29
N LEU A 135 2.95 0.40 -7.69
CA LEU A 135 2.44 1.67 -7.15
C LEU A 135 1.87 2.56 -8.25
N ASP A 136 2.56 2.71 -9.39
CA ASP A 136 2.06 3.49 -10.52
C ASP A 136 0.76 2.90 -11.09
N ARG A 137 0.66 1.57 -11.14
CA ARG A 137 -0.56 0.86 -11.53
C ARG A 137 -1.72 1.16 -10.58
N LEU A 138 -1.51 1.06 -9.26
CA LEU A 138 -2.51 1.39 -8.24
C LEU A 138 -2.94 2.85 -8.32
N GLN A 139 -2.01 3.77 -8.54
CA GLN A 139 -2.30 5.19 -8.70
C GLN A 139 -3.16 5.46 -9.94
N ARG A 140 -2.88 4.83 -11.07
CA ARG A 140 -3.74 4.92 -12.27
C ARG A 140 -5.15 4.38 -11.99
N ALA A 141 -5.27 3.24 -11.30
CA ALA A 141 -6.56 2.69 -10.92
C ALA A 141 -7.35 3.64 -9.99
N SER A 142 -6.67 4.35 -9.11
CA SER A 142 -7.28 5.37 -8.24
C SER A 142 -7.68 6.66 -8.95
N ALA A 143 -7.17 6.89 -10.18
CA ALA A 143 -7.44 8.07 -10.98
C ALA A 143 -8.64 7.93 -11.94
N LEU A 144 -9.14 6.71 -12.14
CA LEU A 144 -10.40 6.38 -12.84
C LEU A 144 -11.63 6.54 -11.92
#